data_AF-A0A7L5S017-F1
#
_entry.id   AF-A0A7L5S017-F1
#
_cell.length_a   1.000
_cell.length_b   1.000
_cell.length_c   1.000
_cell.angle_alpha   90.00
_cell.angle_beta   90.00
_cell.angle_gamma   90.00
#
_symmetry.space_group_name_H-M   'P 1'
#
loop_
_entity.id
_entity.type
_entity.pdbx_description
1 polymer ?
#
loop_
_entity_poly.entity_id
_entity_poly.type
_entity_poly.pdbx_seq_one_letter_code
_entity_poly.pdbx_strand_id
1 'polypeptide(L)'
;MPASDFLSHYCSVFNCVEGNTTLYAWPSEEKVRRWLALMPEGFRFCAKFPREISQAQDLRMALEQVDAFERLMAPLGSRITPFWLQLPASFGPSRLPELVALFEHVRVPLALEVRHRAFFAKGDEERALNRLLLDRGIERICLDSRALFSCHSDDPALLHAQSKKPRLPPRPAAFSDSPQVRFIGHPELSANDPFLAPWLDKLAGWIEQGRTPHIYLHTPDNHRAPELALRFHRQLAERLPGLPELHWPEPPEEAQLSLLE
;
A
#
# COMPACT_ATOMS: atom_id res chain seq x y z
N MET A 1 -16.94 12.35 -12.40
CA MET A 1 -16.48 13.28 -11.35
C MET A 1 -15.13 13.88 -11.75
N PRO A 2 -14.92 15.20 -11.59
CA PRO A 2 -13.63 15.83 -11.83
C PRO A 2 -12.53 15.24 -10.96
N ALA A 3 -11.29 15.18 -11.47
CA ALA A 3 -10.14 14.67 -10.72
C ALA A 3 -9.87 15.47 -9.42
N SER A 4 -10.35 16.72 -9.35
CA SER A 4 -10.23 17.60 -8.20
C SER A 4 -11.00 17.12 -6.96
N ASP A 5 -12.10 16.40 -7.17
CA ASP A 5 -13.07 16.06 -6.13
C ASP A 5 -12.93 14.58 -5.71
N PHE A 6 -12.20 13.80 -6.51
CA PHE A 6 -11.98 12.38 -6.28
C PHE A 6 -11.35 12.08 -4.92
N LEU A 7 -10.34 12.85 -4.49
CA LEU A 7 -9.72 12.62 -3.19
C LEU A 7 -10.70 12.86 -2.04
N SER A 8 -11.49 13.94 -2.10
CA SER A 8 -12.49 14.26 -1.08
C SER A 8 -13.54 13.14 -0.98
N HIS A 9 -14.08 12.72 -2.13
CA HIS A 9 -15.01 11.61 -2.22
C HIS A 9 -14.41 10.31 -1.68
N TYR A 10 -13.17 9.99 -2.06
CA TYR A 10 -12.46 8.81 -1.58
C TYR A 10 -12.29 8.83 -0.05
N CYS A 11 -11.90 9.98 0.52
CA CYS A 11 -11.75 10.16 1.97
C CYS A 11 -13.07 10.05 2.75
N SER A 12 -14.22 10.19 2.09
CA SER A 12 -15.54 9.98 2.73
C SER A 12 -15.87 8.50 2.93
N VAL A 13 -15.19 7.60 2.21
CA VAL A 13 -15.46 6.15 2.23
C VAL A 13 -14.32 5.38 2.89
N PHE A 14 -13.08 5.69 2.51
CA PHE A 14 -11.90 4.96 2.96
C PHE A 14 -11.06 5.81 3.89
N ASN A 15 -10.33 5.15 4.78
CA ASN A 15 -9.46 5.80 5.75
C ASN A 15 -7.97 5.78 5.34
N CYS A 16 -7.61 5.11 4.24
CA CYS A 16 -6.23 5.02 3.78
C CYS A 16 -6.14 4.90 2.26
N VAL A 17 -5.07 5.44 1.65
CA VAL A 17 -4.80 5.30 0.21
C VAL A 17 -3.32 5.01 -0.08
N GLU A 18 -3.06 4.12 -1.05
CA GLU A 18 -1.72 3.91 -1.60
C GLU A 18 -1.35 5.04 -2.57
N GLY A 19 -0.44 5.92 -2.17
CA GLY A 19 0.05 7.05 -2.95
C GLY A 19 1.01 6.69 -4.08
N ASN A 20 0.60 5.85 -5.04
CA ASN A 20 1.48 5.39 -6.12
C ASN A 20 2.14 6.51 -6.93
N THR A 21 1.51 7.68 -7.03
CA THR A 21 2.04 8.82 -7.78
C THR A 21 3.43 9.23 -7.32
N THR A 22 3.73 9.16 -6.01
CA THR A 22 5.02 9.61 -5.47
C THR A 22 6.17 8.70 -5.89
N LEU A 23 5.90 7.45 -6.26
CA LEU A 23 6.91 6.55 -6.83
C LEU A 23 7.41 7.06 -8.19
N TYR A 24 6.54 7.67 -8.99
CA TYR A 24 6.84 8.06 -10.39
C TYR A 24 7.19 9.54 -10.55
N ALA A 25 6.67 10.39 -9.67
CA ALA A 25 6.87 11.83 -9.75
C ALA A 25 6.84 12.45 -8.36
N TRP A 26 7.71 13.45 -8.16
CA TRP A 26 7.65 14.31 -6.99
C TRP A 26 6.37 15.15 -7.04
N PRO A 27 5.56 15.18 -5.97
CA PRO A 27 4.46 16.13 -5.90
C PRO A 27 5.00 17.56 -5.76
N SER A 28 4.25 18.56 -6.23
CA SER A 28 4.56 19.95 -5.90
C SER A 28 4.17 20.24 -4.45
N GLU A 29 4.78 21.26 -3.83
CA GLU A 29 4.38 21.72 -2.50
C GLU A 29 2.88 22.08 -2.43
N GLU A 30 2.36 22.71 -3.49
CA GLU A 30 0.93 23.02 -3.61
C GLU A 30 0.07 21.76 -3.56
N LYS A 31 0.51 20.68 -4.24
CA LYS A 31 -0.19 19.40 -4.23
C LYS A 31 -0.18 18.77 -2.83
N VAL A 32 0.95 18.84 -2.12
CA VAL A 32 1.05 18.38 -0.73
C VAL A 32 0.12 19.17 0.18
N ARG A 33 0.11 20.51 0.08
CA ARG A 33 -0.82 21.37 0.85
C ARG A 33 -2.29 21.04 0.54
N ARG A 34 -2.61 20.79 -0.73
CA ARG A 34 -3.95 20.39 -1.14
C ARG A 34 -4.35 19.03 -0.55
N TRP A 35 -3.46 18.05 -0.56
CA TRP A 35 -3.70 16.76 0.10
C TRP A 35 -3.97 16.97 1.59
N LEU A 36 -3.15 17.76 2.29
CA LEU A 36 -3.36 18.07 3.70
C LEU A 36 -4.75 18.69 3.97
N ALA A 37 -5.18 19.63 3.11
CA ALA A 37 -6.46 20.31 3.25
C ALA A 37 -7.67 19.38 3.01
N LEU A 38 -7.52 18.37 2.14
CA LEU A 38 -8.59 17.44 1.78
C LEU A 38 -8.65 16.20 2.68
N MET A 39 -7.52 15.76 3.25
CA MET A 39 -7.46 14.54 4.05
C MET A 39 -7.88 14.81 5.51
N PRO A 40 -8.96 14.18 6.00
CA PRO A 40 -9.36 14.24 7.41
C PRO A 40 -8.26 13.77 8.36
N GLU A 41 -8.37 14.10 9.64
CA GLU A 41 -7.37 13.74 10.66
C GLU A 41 -7.10 12.23 10.80
N GLY A 42 -8.17 11.42 10.70
CA GLY A 42 -8.07 9.97 10.73
C GLY A 42 -7.55 9.34 9.44
N PHE A 43 -7.42 10.10 8.35
CA PHE A 43 -7.03 9.56 7.05
C PHE A 43 -5.52 9.31 6.99
N ARG A 44 -5.13 8.27 6.24
CA ARG A 44 -3.75 7.82 6.10
C ARG A 44 -3.33 7.79 4.63
N PHE A 45 -2.12 8.25 4.38
CA PHE A 45 -1.52 8.31 3.06
C PHE A 45 -0.24 7.50 3.05
N CYS A 46 -0.17 6.50 2.16
CA CYS A 46 1.03 5.71 1.99
C CYS A 46 1.94 6.34 0.93
N ALA A 47 2.89 7.16 1.39
CA ALA A 47 3.88 7.79 0.52
C ALA A 47 4.98 6.79 0.15
N LYS A 48 5.13 6.53 -1.16
CA LYS A 48 6.27 5.77 -1.67
C LYS A 48 7.46 6.68 -1.89
N PHE A 49 8.66 6.23 -1.52
CA PHE A 49 9.87 6.89 -2.01
C PHE A 49 9.90 6.85 -3.54
N PRO A 50 10.21 7.99 -4.20
CA PRO A 50 10.43 8.05 -5.64
C PRO A 50 11.41 6.99 -6.16
N ARG A 51 11.23 6.57 -7.42
CA ARG A 51 12.12 5.58 -8.08
C ARG A 51 13.59 5.98 -8.09
N GLU A 52 13.88 7.26 -8.21
CA GLU A 52 15.25 7.78 -8.13
C GLU A 52 15.94 7.43 -6.80
N ILE A 53 15.17 7.26 -5.71
CA ILE A 53 15.66 6.77 -4.43
C ILE A 53 15.56 5.23 -4.40
N SER A 54 14.35 4.70 -4.58
CA SER A 54 14.07 3.27 -4.32
C SER A 54 14.68 2.30 -5.35
N GLN A 55 15.11 2.82 -6.49
CA GLN A 55 15.75 2.08 -7.59
C GLN A 55 17.13 2.64 -7.94
N ALA A 56 17.74 3.43 -7.05
CA ALA A 56 19.11 3.89 -7.19
C ALA A 56 20.06 2.69 -7.41
N GLN A 57 21.09 2.91 -8.24
CA GLN A 57 22.14 1.91 -8.44
C GLN A 57 22.85 1.57 -7.12
N ASP A 58 22.98 2.58 -6.24
CA ASP A 58 23.43 2.46 -4.86
C ASP A 58 22.54 3.35 -3.98
N LEU A 59 21.87 2.79 -2.97
CA LEU A 59 20.98 3.57 -2.09
C LEU A 59 21.72 4.67 -1.31
N ARG A 60 23.03 4.49 -1.08
CA ARG A 60 23.88 5.48 -0.38
C ARG A 60 24.06 6.76 -1.18
N MET A 61 23.84 6.73 -2.48
CA MET A 61 23.91 7.92 -3.34
C MET A 61 22.60 8.72 -3.35
N ALA A 62 21.52 8.19 -2.75
CA ALA A 62 20.20 8.80 -2.77
C ALA A 62 19.84 9.54 -1.46
N LEU A 63 20.78 9.68 -0.52
CA LEU A 63 20.50 10.19 0.83
C LEU A 63 20.05 11.67 0.83
N GLU A 64 20.60 12.49 -0.06
CA GLU A 64 20.16 13.89 -0.22
C GLU A 64 18.73 13.98 -0.76
N GLN A 65 18.37 13.08 -1.68
CA GLN A 65 17.02 12.98 -2.25
C GLN A 65 16.04 12.47 -1.19
N VAL A 66 16.46 11.54 -0.31
CA VAL A 66 15.69 11.14 0.87
C VAL A 66 15.38 12.35 1.74
N ASP A 67 16.39 13.14 2.11
CA ASP A 67 16.21 14.35 2.92
C ASP A 67 15.26 15.36 2.27
N ALA A 68 15.39 15.56 0.96
CA ALA A 68 14.53 16.48 0.21
C ALA A 68 13.08 15.97 0.14
N PHE A 69 12.87 14.67 -0.04
CA PHE A 69 11.54 14.08 -0.09
C PHE A 69 10.86 14.08 1.28
N GLU A 70 11.60 13.78 2.36
CA GLU A 70 11.10 13.89 3.74
C GLU A 70 10.62 15.32 4.03
N ARG A 71 11.41 16.34 3.68
CA ARG A 71 11.03 17.75 3.86
C ARG A 71 9.78 18.13 3.07
N LEU A 72 9.68 17.70 1.82
CA LEU A 72 8.52 17.97 0.97
C LEU A 72 7.23 17.37 1.56
N MET A 73 7.33 16.17 2.12
CA MET A 73 6.18 15.42 2.64
C MET A 73 5.85 15.73 4.11
N ALA A 74 6.78 16.35 4.83
CA ALA A 74 6.64 16.73 6.24
C ALA A 74 5.31 17.43 6.61
N PRO A 75 4.70 18.30 5.77
CA PRO A 75 3.42 18.94 6.10
C PRO A 75 2.27 17.95 6.34
N LEU A 76 2.31 16.73 5.80
CA LEU A 76 1.27 15.72 6.03
C LEU A 76 1.36 15.09 7.43
N GLY A 77 2.52 15.19 8.10
CA GLY A 77 2.74 14.73 9.47
C GLY A 77 2.25 13.30 9.73
N SER A 78 1.45 13.13 10.79
CA SER A 78 0.91 11.84 11.23
C SER A 78 -0.07 11.17 10.25
N ARG A 79 -0.46 11.85 9.16
CA ARG A 79 -1.26 11.23 8.09
C ARG A 79 -0.41 10.31 7.24
N ILE A 80 0.90 10.41 7.24
CA ILE A 80 1.75 9.47 6.51
C ILE A 80 1.86 8.16 7.30
N THR A 81 1.39 7.05 6.72
CA THR A 81 1.82 5.70 7.19
C THR A 81 3.33 5.57 6.97
N PRO A 82 4.05 4.65 7.64
CA PRO A 82 5.49 4.46 7.39
C PRO A 82 5.83 4.52 5.89
N PHE A 83 6.80 5.35 5.52
CA PHE A 83 7.18 5.61 4.14
C PHE A 83 7.55 4.30 3.46
N TRP A 84 7.01 4.10 2.27
CA TRP A 84 7.13 2.85 1.55
C TRP A 84 8.37 2.87 0.66
N LEU A 85 9.40 2.11 1.06
CA LEU A 85 10.56 1.81 0.25
C LEU A 85 10.32 0.54 -0.58
N GLN A 86 9.95 0.72 -1.85
CA GLN A 86 9.66 -0.38 -2.77
C GLN A 86 10.90 -0.69 -3.64
N LEU A 87 11.62 -1.77 -3.31
CA LEU A 87 12.85 -2.16 -4.00
C LEU A 87 12.59 -3.01 -5.24
N PRO A 88 13.41 -2.89 -6.31
CA PRO A 88 13.27 -3.70 -7.51
C PRO A 88 13.72 -5.15 -7.27
N ALA A 89 13.38 -6.04 -8.20
CA ALA A 89 13.80 -7.44 -8.15
C ALA A 89 15.32 -7.63 -8.31
N SER A 90 16.03 -6.62 -8.80
CA SER A 90 17.50 -6.59 -8.89
C SER A 90 18.18 -6.25 -7.56
N PHE A 91 17.44 -5.76 -6.56
CA PHE A 91 18.00 -5.51 -5.24
C PHE A 91 18.10 -6.82 -4.46
N GLY A 92 19.29 -7.43 -4.48
CA GLY A 92 19.56 -8.72 -3.84
C GLY A 92 20.23 -8.63 -2.47
N PRO A 93 20.46 -9.78 -1.82
CA PRO A 93 21.05 -9.88 -0.48
C PRO A 93 22.44 -9.22 -0.34
N SER A 94 23.26 -9.22 -1.40
CA SER A 94 24.58 -8.58 -1.40
C SER A 94 24.52 -7.07 -1.16
N ARG A 95 23.35 -6.44 -1.39
CA ARG A 95 23.12 -5.01 -1.24
C ARG A 95 22.53 -4.63 0.13
N LEU A 96 22.31 -5.58 1.05
CA LEU A 96 21.84 -5.28 2.41
C LEU A 96 22.64 -4.18 3.14
N PRO A 97 23.99 -4.06 2.98
CA PRO A 97 24.72 -2.95 3.58
C PRO A 97 24.26 -1.56 3.11
N GLU A 98 23.75 -1.43 1.89
CA GLU A 98 23.18 -0.16 1.40
C GLU A 98 21.87 0.18 2.11
N LEU A 99 21.04 -0.83 2.41
CA LEU A 99 19.82 -0.64 3.21
C LEU A 99 20.14 -0.22 4.63
N VAL A 100 21.17 -0.81 5.23
CA VAL A 100 21.63 -0.42 6.58
C VAL A 100 21.98 1.07 6.60
N ALA A 101 22.77 1.55 5.65
CA ALA A 101 23.13 2.97 5.54
C ALA A 101 21.90 3.87 5.32
N LEU A 102 20.95 3.46 4.47
CA LEU A 102 19.71 4.21 4.27
C LEU A 102 18.87 4.26 5.55
N PHE A 103 18.73 3.15 6.28
CA PHE A 103 17.97 3.09 7.53
C PHE A 103 18.61 3.92 8.65
N GLU A 104 19.93 4.08 8.66
CA GLU A 104 20.64 4.96 9.60
C GLU A 104 20.44 6.44 9.26
N HIS A 105 20.13 6.76 8.00
CA HIS A 105 19.95 8.14 7.53
C HIS A 105 18.50 8.62 7.64
N VAL A 106 17.53 7.76 7.29
CA VAL A 106 16.10 8.09 7.26
C VAL A 106 15.60 8.45 8.65
N ARG A 107 14.81 9.54 8.74
CA ARG A 107 14.31 10.09 10.02
C ARG A 107 12.82 9.83 10.26
N VAL A 108 12.15 9.21 9.29
CA VAL A 108 10.72 8.90 9.32
C VAL A 108 10.49 7.39 9.41
N PRO A 109 9.34 6.92 9.94
CA PRO A 109 9.04 5.49 9.95
C PRO A 109 9.05 4.90 8.54
N LEU A 110 9.53 3.66 8.40
CA LEU A 110 9.66 2.96 7.12
C LEU A 110 8.90 1.64 7.05
N ALA A 111 8.46 1.32 5.84
CA ALA A 111 7.97 0.01 5.46
C ALA A 111 8.64 -0.44 4.14
N LEU A 112 9.19 -1.65 4.13
CA LEU A 112 9.99 -2.19 3.04
C LEU A 112 9.19 -3.23 2.22
N GLU A 113 9.10 -3.03 0.90
CA GLU A 113 8.67 -4.07 -0.04
C GLU A 113 9.89 -4.56 -0.84
N VAL A 114 10.27 -5.83 -0.65
CA VAL A 114 11.33 -6.49 -1.43
C VAL A 114 10.74 -7.38 -2.52
N ARG A 115 11.45 -7.49 -3.65
CA ARG A 115 11.01 -8.28 -4.81
C ARG A 115 12.02 -9.33 -5.29
N HIS A 116 13.17 -9.43 -4.64
CA HIS A 116 14.19 -10.40 -5.01
C HIS A 116 13.89 -11.77 -4.38
N ARG A 117 13.92 -12.84 -5.19
CA ARG A 117 13.49 -14.20 -4.81
C ARG A 117 14.23 -14.77 -3.59
N ALA A 118 15.51 -14.43 -3.41
CA ALA A 118 16.30 -14.88 -2.27
C ALA A 118 15.67 -14.51 -0.90
N PHE A 119 14.97 -13.37 -0.83
CA PHE A 119 14.27 -12.95 0.40
C PHE A 119 12.97 -13.73 0.68
N PHE A 120 12.66 -14.73 -0.14
CA PHE A 120 11.48 -15.59 -0.03
C PHE A 120 11.83 -17.08 -0.08
N ALA A 121 13.13 -17.41 -0.05
CA ALA A 121 13.63 -18.78 -0.21
C ALA A 121 13.74 -19.56 1.11
N LYS A 122 13.34 -18.97 2.25
CA LYS A 122 13.51 -19.54 3.61
C LYS A 122 14.99 -19.83 3.99
N GLY A 123 15.93 -19.20 3.29
CA GLY A 123 17.38 -19.28 3.52
C GLY A 123 17.91 -18.24 4.52
N ASP A 124 19.23 -18.16 4.63
CA ASP A 124 19.91 -17.18 5.49
C ASP A 124 19.66 -15.74 5.05
N GLU A 125 19.47 -15.50 3.77
CA GLU A 125 19.22 -14.18 3.22
C GLU A 125 17.86 -13.62 3.63
N GLU A 126 16.83 -14.47 3.66
CA GLU A 126 15.52 -14.12 4.19
C GLU A 126 15.58 -13.89 5.71
N ARG A 127 16.33 -14.73 6.45
CA ARG A 127 16.54 -14.55 7.89
C ARG A 127 17.28 -13.25 8.22
N ALA A 128 18.34 -12.94 7.47
CA ALA A 128 19.14 -11.74 7.64
C ALA A 128 18.30 -10.48 7.40
N LEU A 129 17.50 -10.46 6.33
CA LEU A 129 16.55 -9.37 6.09
C LEU A 129 15.54 -9.25 7.24
N ASN A 130 14.90 -10.35 7.64
CA ASN A 130 13.89 -10.30 8.68
C ASN A 130 14.44 -9.81 10.02
N ARG A 131 15.64 -10.25 10.41
CA ARG A 131 16.33 -9.76 11.60
C ARG A 131 16.62 -8.26 11.50
N LEU A 132 17.17 -7.82 10.37
CA LEU A 132 17.45 -6.41 10.12
C LEU A 132 16.20 -5.52 10.29
N LEU A 133 15.05 -5.98 9.78
CA LEU A 133 13.79 -5.24 9.86
C LEU A 133 13.23 -5.23 11.30
N LEU A 134 13.24 -6.36 12.00
CA LEU A 134 12.79 -6.46 13.39
C LEU A 134 13.63 -5.60 14.33
N ASP A 135 14.96 -5.68 14.22
CA ASP A 135 15.91 -4.94 15.07
C ASP A 135 15.75 -3.42 14.93
N ARG A 136 15.22 -2.95 13.79
CA ARG A 136 15.00 -1.53 13.50
C ARG A 136 13.53 -1.10 13.55
N GLY A 137 12.60 -2.01 13.86
CA GLY A 137 11.16 -1.72 13.87
C GLY A 137 10.60 -1.30 12.50
N ILE A 138 11.20 -1.77 11.41
CA ILE A 138 10.79 -1.45 10.03
C ILE A 138 9.79 -2.50 9.56
N GLU A 139 8.65 -2.06 9.05
CA GLU A 139 7.63 -3.02 8.59
C GLU A 139 8.08 -3.74 7.30
N ARG A 140 7.71 -5.02 7.15
CA ARG A 140 7.88 -5.76 5.90
C ARG A 140 6.54 -5.84 5.20
N ILE A 141 6.41 -5.10 4.10
CA ILE A 141 5.16 -5.08 3.34
C ILE A 141 4.96 -6.44 2.67
N CYS A 142 3.82 -7.07 2.95
CA CYS A 142 3.45 -8.32 2.33
C CYS A 142 2.65 -8.08 1.06
N LEU A 143 3.30 -8.26 -0.10
CA LEU A 143 2.63 -8.34 -1.38
C LEU A 143 2.01 -9.74 -1.57
N ASP A 144 0.72 -9.80 -1.84
CA ASP A 144 0.04 -11.00 -2.30
C ASP A 144 -0.56 -10.78 -3.69
N SER A 145 -0.01 -11.46 -4.69
CA SER A 145 -0.49 -11.42 -6.06
C SER A 145 -1.01 -12.79 -6.53
N ARG A 146 -1.31 -13.72 -5.61
CA ARG A 146 -1.77 -15.07 -5.97
C ARG A 146 -3.07 -15.03 -6.76
N ALA A 147 -4.01 -14.16 -6.37
CA ALA A 147 -5.28 -13.96 -7.07
C ALA A 147 -5.06 -13.48 -8.52
N LEU A 148 -4.23 -12.45 -8.72
CA LEU A 148 -3.84 -11.97 -10.06
C LEU A 148 -3.30 -13.12 -10.96
N PHE A 149 -2.41 -13.95 -10.43
CA PHE A 149 -1.78 -15.04 -11.20
C PHE A 149 -2.63 -16.31 -11.29
N SER A 150 -3.80 -16.36 -10.66
CA SER A 150 -4.78 -17.44 -10.84
C SER A 150 -5.66 -17.23 -12.07
N CYS A 151 -5.71 -16.00 -12.59
CA CYS A 151 -6.47 -15.67 -13.79
C CYS A 151 -5.67 -16.05 -15.04
N HIS A 152 -6.31 -16.79 -15.95
CA HIS A 152 -5.79 -17.11 -17.27
C HIS A 152 -6.72 -16.49 -18.32
N SER A 153 -6.27 -15.41 -18.96
CA SER A 153 -7.01 -14.70 -20.01
C SER A 153 -6.03 -13.92 -20.89
N ASP A 154 -6.41 -13.68 -22.15
CA ASP A 154 -5.65 -12.87 -23.10
C ASP A 154 -5.96 -11.36 -22.98
N ASP A 155 -6.73 -10.96 -21.96
CA ASP A 155 -7.01 -9.55 -21.69
C ASP A 155 -5.71 -8.73 -21.50
N PRO A 156 -5.51 -7.64 -22.29
CA PRO A 156 -4.29 -6.85 -22.23
C PRO A 156 -4.01 -6.22 -20.86
N ALA A 157 -5.05 -5.82 -20.11
CA ALA A 157 -4.87 -5.21 -18.79
C ALA A 157 -4.37 -6.24 -17.78
N LEU A 158 -4.91 -7.46 -17.81
CA LEU A 158 -4.42 -8.59 -17.03
C LEU A 158 -2.96 -8.94 -17.35
N LEU A 159 -2.63 -9.12 -18.63
CA LEU A 159 -1.26 -9.44 -19.08
C LEU A 159 -0.27 -8.34 -18.67
N HIS A 160 -0.67 -7.08 -18.83
CA HIS A 160 0.12 -5.94 -18.37
C HIS A 160 0.37 -6.01 -16.85
N ALA A 161 -0.68 -6.21 -16.05
CA ALA A 161 -0.55 -6.33 -14.61
C ALA A 161 0.36 -7.50 -14.19
N GLN A 162 0.19 -8.67 -14.79
CA GLN A 162 1.01 -9.86 -14.54
C GLN A 162 2.49 -9.63 -14.90
N SER A 163 2.78 -8.91 -15.98
CA SER A 163 4.17 -8.58 -16.37
C SER A 163 4.89 -7.66 -15.39
N LYS A 164 4.14 -6.83 -14.64
CA LYS A 164 4.70 -5.82 -13.72
C LYS A 164 4.78 -6.28 -12.27
N LYS A 165 4.02 -7.31 -11.89
CA LYS A 165 3.93 -7.78 -10.50
C LYS A 165 4.80 -9.02 -10.30
N PRO A 166 5.59 -9.10 -9.23
CA PRO A 166 6.40 -10.29 -8.99
C PRO A 166 5.52 -11.45 -8.50
N ARG A 167 5.79 -12.66 -8.98
CA ARG A 167 5.13 -13.89 -8.49
C ARG A 167 5.93 -14.49 -7.33
N LEU A 168 5.70 -13.97 -6.13
CA LEU A 168 6.41 -14.35 -4.90
C LEU A 168 5.42 -14.88 -3.86
N PRO A 169 5.84 -15.82 -2.99
CA PRO A 169 4.97 -16.33 -1.93
C PRO A 169 4.75 -15.24 -0.86
N PRO A 170 3.52 -15.05 -0.36
CA PRO A 170 3.27 -14.09 0.70
C PRO A 170 4.00 -14.47 2.00
N ARG A 171 4.26 -13.46 2.83
CA ARG A 171 4.81 -13.58 4.18
C ARG A 171 3.91 -12.81 5.17
N PRO A 172 2.84 -13.45 5.67
CA PRO A 172 1.87 -12.82 6.56
C PRO A 172 2.43 -12.71 7.99
N ALA A 173 3.37 -11.80 8.19
CA ALA A 173 3.99 -11.50 9.47
C ALA A 173 3.93 -9.99 9.74
N ALA A 174 3.86 -9.61 11.00
CA ALA A 174 3.93 -8.22 11.43
C ALA A 174 5.34 -7.95 11.96
N PHE A 175 6.00 -6.93 11.42
CA PHE A 175 7.32 -6.48 11.88
C PHE A 175 7.24 -5.21 12.73
N SER A 176 6.05 -4.58 12.75
CA SER A 176 5.70 -3.40 13.52
C SER A 176 4.26 -3.50 14.07
N ASP A 177 3.82 -2.50 14.80
CA ASP A 177 2.44 -2.39 15.29
C ASP A 177 1.43 -2.00 14.20
N SER A 178 1.92 -1.67 12.99
CA SER A 178 1.08 -1.32 11.84
C SER A 178 1.43 -2.19 10.61
N PRO A 179 1.13 -3.51 10.64
CA PRO A 179 1.47 -4.42 9.55
C PRO A 179 0.78 -4.02 8.25
N GLN A 180 1.49 -4.16 7.13
CA GLN A 180 1.01 -3.67 5.82
C GLN A 180 0.88 -4.80 4.80
N VAL A 181 -0.27 -4.85 4.12
CA VAL A 181 -0.60 -5.83 3.10
C VAL A 181 -0.92 -5.12 1.79
N ARG A 182 -0.33 -5.58 0.71
CA ARG A 182 -0.67 -5.15 -0.65
C ARG A 182 -1.23 -6.34 -1.41
N PHE A 183 -2.52 -6.33 -1.68
CA PHE A 183 -3.20 -7.41 -2.36
C PHE A 183 -3.51 -7.03 -3.80
N ILE A 184 -3.03 -7.83 -4.75
CA ILE A 184 -3.32 -7.67 -6.18
C ILE A 184 -4.29 -8.76 -6.59
N GLY A 185 -5.54 -8.34 -6.75
CA GLY A 185 -6.70 -9.19 -6.98
C GLY A 185 -6.86 -9.70 -8.40
N HIS A 186 -7.80 -10.62 -8.50
CA HIS A 186 -8.41 -11.13 -9.72
C HIS A 186 -9.43 -10.09 -10.27
N PRO A 187 -9.63 -9.97 -11.59
CA PRO A 187 -10.61 -9.04 -12.19
C PRO A 187 -12.07 -9.34 -11.80
N GLU A 188 -12.41 -10.63 -11.67
CA GLU A 188 -13.68 -11.07 -11.08
C GLU A 188 -13.64 -10.96 -9.54
N LEU A 189 -14.58 -10.25 -8.92
CA LEU A 189 -14.56 -9.95 -7.48
C LEU A 189 -14.69 -11.21 -6.63
N SER A 190 -15.64 -12.09 -6.95
CA SER A 190 -15.88 -13.31 -6.16
C SER A 190 -14.70 -14.27 -6.21
N ALA A 191 -13.94 -14.29 -7.31
CA ALA A 191 -12.73 -15.11 -7.44
C ALA A 191 -11.61 -14.68 -6.48
N ASN A 192 -11.71 -13.52 -5.83
CA ASN A 192 -10.76 -13.09 -4.80
C ASN A 192 -11.00 -13.76 -3.44
N ASP A 193 -12.22 -14.25 -3.15
CA ASP A 193 -12.59 -14.71 -1.80
C ASP A 193 -11.67 -15.81 -1.25
N PRO A 194 -11.27 -16.84 -2.01
CA PRO A 194 -10.37 -17.87 -1.49
C PRO A 194 -8.98 -17.32 -1.13
N PHE A 195 -8.56 -16.23 -1.77
CA PHE A 195 -7.28 -15.57 -1.50
C PHE A 195 -7.38 -14.53 -0.40
N LEU A 196 -8.54 -13.89 -0.22
CA LEU A 196 -8.82 -12.94 0.84
C LEU A 196 -9.13 -13.62 2.18
N ALA A 197 -9.72 -14.81 2.19
CA ALA A 197 -10.11 -15.51 3.42
C ALA A 197 -8.97 -15.62 4.46
N PRO A 198 -7.74 -16.04 4.11
CA PRO A 198 -6.63 -16.06 5.06
C PRO A 198 -6.22 -14.66 5.56
N TRP A 199 -6.41 -13.62 4.75
CA TRP A 199 -6.12 -12.24 5.13
C TRP A 199 -7.17 -11.68 6.09
N LEU A 200 -8.43 -12.04 5.92
CA LEU A 200 -9.49 -11.66 6.84
C LEU A 200 -9.20 -12.16 8.26
N ASP A 201 -8.87 -13.45 8.40
CA ASP A 201 -8.52 -14.03 9.70
C ASP A 201 -7.24 -13.39 10.26
N LYS A 202 -6.26 -13.10 9.40
CA LYS A 202 -4.98 -12.51 9.81
C LYS A 202 -5.12 -11.08 10.30
N LEU A 203 -5.87 -10.24 9.57
CA LEU A 203 -6.11 -8.85 9.94
C LEU A 203 -6.98 -8.77 11.19
N ALA A 204 -8.01 -9.62 11.30
CA ALA A 204 -8.82 -9.72 12.51
C ALA A 204 -7.93 -10.02 13.73
N GLY A 205 -7.10 -11.06 13.65
CA GLY A 205 -6.19 -11.41 14.73
C GLY A 205 -5.15 -10.32 15.05
N TRP A 206 -4.68 -9.55 14.06
CA TRP A 206 -3.81 -8.40 14.32
C TRP A 206 -4.55 -7.27 15.06
N ILE A 207 -5.78 -6.97 14.68
CA ILE A 207 -6.59 -5.94 15.34
C ILE A 207 -6.90 -6.33 16.78
N GLU A 208 -7.26 -7.60 17.04
CA GLU A 208 -7.48 -8.13 18.39
C GLU A 208 -6.22 -8.08 19.27
N GLN A 209 -5.04 -8.17 18.66
CA GLN A 209 -3.75 -7.98 19.33
C GLN A 209 -3.41 -6.51 19.59
N GLY A 210 -4.28 -5.57 19.25
CA GLY A 210 -4.07 -4.13 19.40
C GLY A 210 -3.22 -3.50 18.30
N ARG A 211 -2.97 -4.20 17.19
CA ARG A 211 -2.24 -3.65 16.03
C ARG A 211 -3.18 -2.85 15.12
N THR A 212 -2.60 -1.98 14.31
CA THR A 212 -3.33 -1.15 13.31
C THR A 212 -2.92 -1.53 11.89
N PRO A 213 -3.44 -2.65 11.32
CA PRO A 213 -3.04 -3.08 9.98
C PRO A 213 -3.50 -2.10 8.90
N HIS A 214 -2.70 -1.98 7.84
CA HIS A 214 -3.08 -1.32 6.60
C HIS A 214 -3.17 -2.35 5.47
N ILE A 215 -4.27 -2.34 4.71
CA ILE A 215 -4.42 -3.19 3.52
C ILE A 215 -4.75 -2.34 2.31
N TYR A 216 -4.00 -2.54 1.23
CA TYR A 216 -4.17 -1.86 -0.06
C TYR A 216 -4.62 -2.89 -1.08
N LEU A 217 -5.86 -2.74 -1.56
CA LEU A 217 -6.51 -3.66 -2.50
C LEU A 217 -6.45 -3.09 -3.91
N HIS A 218 -5.97 -3.90 -4.84
CA HIS A 218 -5.85 -3.57 -6.25
C HIS A 218 -6.55 -4.60 -7.12
N THR A 219 -7.04 -4.18 -8.29
CA THR A 219 -7.39 -5.09 -9.42
C THR A 219 -6.39 -4.85 -10.55
N PRO A 220 -6.33 -5.70 -11.60
CA PRO A 220 -5.35 -5.54 -12.68
C PRO A 220 -5.33 -4.13 -13.30
N ASP A 221 -6.51 -3.53 -13.46
CA ASP A 221 -6.76 -2.19 -14.00
C ASP A 221 -7.11 -1.13 -12.92
N ASN A 222 -7.31 -1.56 -11.67
CA ASN A 222 -7.84 -0.79 -10.54
C ASN A 222 -9.26 -0.23 -10.68
N HIS A 223 -10.02 -0.54 -11.74
CA HIS A 223 -11.38 -0.03 -11.88
C HIS A 223 -12.31 -0.53 -10.77
N ARG A 224 -12.20 -1.82 -10.44
CA ARG A 224 -13.02 -2.48 -9.40
C ARG A 224 -12.33 -2.54 -8.03
N ALA A 225 -11.21 -1.84 -7.85
CA ALA A 225 -10.50 -1.80 -6.57
C ALA A 225 -11.37 -1.28 -5.40
N PRO A 226 -12.21 -0.24 -5.56
CA PRO A 226 -13.15 0.18 -4.51
C PRO A 226 -14.16 -0.90 -4.15
N GLU A 227 -14.74 -1.59 -5.13
CA GLU A 227 -15.68 -2.69 -4.89
C GLU A 227 -15.03 -3.85 -4.14
N LEU A 228 -13.78 -4.18 -4.49
CA LEU A 228 -12.99 -5.19 -3.80
C LEU A 228 -12.71 -4.78 -2.34
N ALA A 229 -12.41 -3.49 -2.09
CA ALA A 229 -12.22 -2.95 -0.75
C ALA A 229 -13.48 -3.01 0.11
N LEU A 230 -14.63 -2.63 -0.45
CA LEU A 230 -15.91 -2.75 0.25
C LEU A 230 -16.28 -4.21 0.53
N ARG A 231 -16.04 -5.10 -0.43
CA ARG A 231 -16.26 -6.55 -0.25
C ARG A 231 -15.39 -7.09 0.89
N PHE A 232 -14.10 -6.78 0.88
CA PHE A 232 -13.18 -7.18 1.95
C PHE A 232 -13.63 -6.63 3.31
N HIS A 233 -14.00 -5.35 3.37
CA HIS A 233 -14.46 -4.71 4.61
C HIS A 233 -15.70 -5.39 5.19
N ARG A 234 -16.71 -5.70 4.38
CA ARG A 234 -17.91 -6.42 4.82
C ARG A 234 -17.57 -7.81 5.40
N GLN A 235 -16.72 -8.56 4.70
CA GLN A 235 -16.28 -9.89 5.17
C GLN A 235 -15.39 -9.80 6.42
N LEU A 236 -14.69 -8.68 6.63
CA LEU A 236 -13.91 -8.44 7.84
C LEU A 236 -14.82 -8.08 9.02
N ALA A 237 -15.87 -7.29 8.79
CA ALA A 237 -16.87 -6.93 9.79
C ALA A 237 -17.63 -8.16 10.33
N GLU A 238 -17.79 -9.22 9.54
CA GLU A 238 -18.32 -10.50 10.01
C GLU A 238 -17.43 -11.16 11.09
N ARG A 239 -16.11 -10.92 11.04
CA ARG A 239 -15.12 -11.44 12.01
C ARG A 239 -14.87 -10.48 13.17
N LEU A 240 -15.05 -9.18 12.93
CA LEU A 240 -14.86 -8.11 13.90
C LEU A 240 -16.14 -7.27 14.03
N PRO A 241 -17.15 -7.75 14.79
CA PRO A 241 -18.34 -6.98 15.07
C PRO A 241 -17.98 -5.63 15.70
N GLY A 242 -18.52 -4.53 15.15
CA GLY A 242 -18.24 -3.17 15.61
C GLY A 242 -17.31 -2.35 14.71
N LEU A 243 -16.79 -2.92 13.62
CA LEU A 243 -16.17 -2.12 12.57
C LEU A 243 -17.20 -1.15 11.96
N PRO A 244 -16.86 0.14 11.75
CA PRO A 244 -17.74 1.10 11.09
C PRO A 244 -18.13 0.61 9.70
N GLU A 245 -19.39 0.79 9.30
CA GLU A 245 -19.81 0.44 7.95
C GLU A 245 -19.18 1.39 6.93
N LEU A 246 -18.71 0.83 5.81
CA LEU A 246 -18.24 1.64 4.68
C LEU A 246 -19.30 1.65 3.59
N HIS A 247 -19.76 2.86 3.25
CA HIS A 247 -20.69 3.07 2.16
C HIS A 247 -19.98 3.80 1.04
N TRP A 248 -20.01 3.24 -0.16
CA TRP A 248 -19.67 4.00 -1.35
C TRP A 248 -20.89 4.85 -1.70
N PRO A 249 -20.81 6.19 -1.58
CA PRO A 249 -21.94 7.02 -1.91
C PRO A 249 -22.22 6.84 -3.40
N GLU A 250 -23.49 6.61 -3.73
CA GLU A 250 -23.92 6.65 -5.12
C GLU A 250 -23.54 8.03 -5.70
N PRO A 251 -23.14 8.10 -6.99
CA PRO A 251 -23.05 9.41 -7.63
C PRO A 251 -24.38 10.13 -7.34
N PRO A 252 -24.37 11.41 -6.95
CA PRO A 252 -25.60 12.10 -6.62
C PRO A 252 -26.58 11.87 -7.76
N GLU A 253 -27.72 11.24 -7.47
CA GLU A 253 -28.85 11.23 -8.38
C GLU A 253 -29.01 12.68 -8.80
N GLU A 254 -28.91 12.96 -10.10
CA GLU A 254 -29.25 14.28 -10.64
C GLU A 254 -30.55 14.69 -9.98
N ALA A 255 -30.48 15.78 -9.21
CA ALA A 255 -31.53 16.23 -8.33
C ALA A 255 -32.87 16.27 -9.06
N GLN A 256 -33.65 15.18 -8.96
CA GLN A 256 -35.02 15.16 -9.40
C GLN A 256 -35.88 15.67 -8.25
N LEU A 257 -35.69 16.94 -7.92
CA LEU A 257 -36.72 17.77 -7.31
C LEU A 257 -36.64 19.15 -7.96
N SER A 258 -37.61 19.37 -8.85
CA SER A 258 -38.07 20.69 -9.18
C SER A 258 -38.33 21.51 -7.91
N LEU A 259 -37.61 22.60 -7.77
CA LEU A 259 -38.08 23.84 -7.16
C LEU A 259 -37.88 24.89 -8.25
N LEU A 260 -38.85 25.03 -9.15
CA LEU A 260 -39.84 26.11 -9.13
C LEU A 260 -39.19 27.49 -9.12
N GLU A 261 -39.41 28.18 -10.25
CA GLU A 261 -39.30 29.63 -10.52
C GLU A 261 -37.93 30.23 -10.83
#